data_AF-A0A926TEZ2-F1
#
_entry.id   AF-A0A926TEZ2-F1
#
_cell.length_a   1.000
_cell.length_b   1.000
_cell.length_c   1.000
_cell.angle_alpha   90.00
_cell.angle_beta   90.00
_cell.angle_gamma   90.00
#
_symmetry.space_group_name_H-M   'P 1'
#
loop_
_entity.id
_entity.type
_entity.pdbx_description
1 polymer ?
#
loop_
_entity_poly.entity_id
_entity_poly.type
_entity_poly.pdbx_seq_one_letter_code
_entity_poly.pdbx_strand_id
1 'polypeptide(L)'
;MKQAAAHAEDGDYVGAIESYTRAIECDPTFARAYGNRGMVRSNLGDRRGAVEDWQKAAELFLAQRSMANYEMALSYLRKMQA
;
A
#
# COMPACT_ATOMS: atom_id res chain seq x y z
N MET A 1 24.89 -5.32 16.22
CA MET A 1 23.46 -5.60 16.46
C MET A 1 22.53 -5.11 15.33
N LYS A 2 23.00 -4.83 14.10
CA LYS A 2 22.15 -4.26 13.03
C LYS A 2 21.38 -5.29 12.18
N GLN A 3 21.67 -6.59 12.28
CA GLN A 3 21.05 -7.61 11.42
C GLN A 3 19.76 -8.22 11.98
N ALA A 4 19.53 -8.15 13.30
CA ALA A 4 18.33 -8.70 13.91
C ALA A 4 17.08 -7.82 13.68
N ALA A 5 17.24 -6.50 13.62
CA ALA A 5 16.13 -5.57 13.39
C ALA A 5 15.60 -5.65 11.95
N ALA A 6 16.50 -5.75 10.96
CA ALA A 6 16.11 -5.83 9.54
C ALA A 6 15.25 -7.08 9.23
N HIS A 7 15.61 -8.24 9.79
CA HIS A 7 14.81 -9.46 9.60
C HIS A 7 13.48 -9.44 10.35
N ALA A 8 13.41 -8.73 11.49
CA ALA A 8 12.14 -8.56 12.21
C ALA A 8 11.19 -7.63 11.43
N GLU A 9 11.70 -6.52 10.90
CA GLU A 9 10.93 -5.58 10.07
C GLU A 9 10.43 -6.24 8.77
N ASP A 10 11.27 -7.04 8.09
CA ASP A 10 10.86 -7.80 6.92
C ASP A 10 9.75 -8.81 7.24
N GLY A 11 9.83 -9.48 8.39
CA GLY A 11 8.78 -10.40 8.85
C GLY A 11 7.45 -9.70 9.10
N ASP A 12 7.50 -8.51 9.71
CA ASP A 12 6.32 -7.68 9.95
C ASP A 12 5.69 -7.16 8.65
N TYR A 13 6.51 -6.84 7.65
CA TYR A 13 6.04 -6.40 6.33
C TYR A 13 5.37 -7.54 5.54
N VAL A 14 5.91 -8.76 5.57
CA VAL A 14 5.27 -9.91 4.92
C VAL A 14 3.92 -10.20 5.56
N GLY A 15 3.85 -10.23 6.90
CA GLY A 15 2.58 -10.40 7.62
C GLY A 15 1.56 -9.30 7.35
N ALA A 16 2.02 -8.05 7.19
CA ALA A 16 1.17 -6.93 6.80
C ALA A 16 0.61 -7.09 5.37
N ILE A 17 1.45 -7.50 4.40
CA ILE A 17 1.00 -7.77 3.03
C ILE A 17 -0.09 -8.85 3.01
N GLU A 18 0.09 -9.95 3.73
CA GLU A 18 -0.91 -11.01 3.81
C GLU A 18 -2.22 -10.51 4.42
N SER A 19 -2.14 -9.73 5.50
CA SER A 19 -3.31 -9.17 6.18
C SER A 19 -4.10 -8.23 5.27
N TYR A 20 -3.42 -7.33 4.55
CA TYR A 20 -4.09 -6.45 3.59
C TYR A 20 -4.61 -7.20 2.37
N THR A 21 -3.92 -8.26 1.93
CA THR A 21 -4.40 -9.09 0.82
C THR A 21 -5.70 -9.80 1.18
N ARG A 22 -5.79 -10.41 2.37
CA ARG A 22 -7.06 -10.99 2.87
C ARG A 22 -8.17 -9.96 3.01
N ALA A 23 -7.84 -8.74 3.46
CA ALA A 23 -8.82 -7.67 3.55
C ALA A 23 -9.37 -7.27 2.16
N ILE A 24 -8.50 -7.24 1.14
CA ILE A 24 -8.87 -6.97 -0.26
C ILE A 24 -9.70 -8.11 -0.86
N GLU A 25 -9.38 -9.37 -0.56
CA GLU A 25 -10.16 -10.52 -1.00
C GLU A 25 -11.57 -10.53 -0.40
N CYS A 26 -11.70 -10.12 0.87
CA CYS A 26 -12.97 -10.00 1.57
C CYS A 26 -13.78 -8.80 1.07
N ASP A 27 -13.15 -7.64 0.90
CA ASP A 27 -13.74 -6.42 0.37
C ASP A 27 -12.83 -5.77 -0.69
N PRO A 28 -13.10 -6.04 -1.98
CA PRO A 28 -12.34 -5.47 -3.08
C PRO A 28 -12.46 -3.95 -3.20
N THR A 29 -13.39 -3.32 -2.47
CA THR A 29 -13.60 -1.87 -2.46
C THR A 29 -12.89 -1.18 -1.30
N PHE A 30 -12.17 -1.93 -0.45
CA PHE A 30 -11.49 -1.38 0.71
C PHE A 30 -10.22 -0.60 0.35
N ALA A 31 -10.40 0.64 -0.10
CA ALA A 31 -9.35 1.53 -0.61
C ALA A 31 -8.11 1.65 0.30
N ARG A 32 -8.33 1.70 1.63
CA ARG A 32 -7.23 1.82 2.61
C ARG A 32 -6.35 0.57 2.65
N ALA A 33 -6.89 -0.62 2.40
CA ALA A 33 -6.09 -1.85 2.37
C ALA A 33 -5.10 -1.83 1.19
N TYR A 34 -5.55 -1.37 0.01
CA TYR A 34 -4.65 -1.15 -1.13
C TYR A 34 -3.56 -0.13 -0.80
N GLY A 35 -3.91 1.06 -0.29
CA GLY A 35 -2.91 2.08 0.05
C GLY A 35 -1.88 1.61 1.09
N ASN A 36 -2.32 0.90 2.13
CA ASN A 36 -1.41 0.36 3.14
C ASN A 36 -0.52 -0.74 2.57
N ARG A 37 -1.06 -1.66 1.75
CA ARG A 37 -0.26 -2.70 1.08
C ARG A 37 0.77 -2.07 0.13
N GLY A 38 0.39 -1.02 -0.60
CA GLY A 38 1.29 -0.28 -1.47
C GLY A 38 2.43 0.40 -0.72
N MET A 39 2.17 0.97 0.46
CA MET A 39 3.22 1.51 1.33
C MET A 39 4.19 0.42 1.79
N VAL A 40 3.68 -0.72 2.25
CA VAL A 40 4.52 -1.84 2.71
C VAL A 40 5.35 -2.42 1.56
N ARG A 41 4.75 -2.61 0.38
CA ARG A 41 5.47 -3.04 -0.83
C ARG A 41 6.58 -2.06 -1.22
N SER A 42 6.33 -0.75 -1.09
CA SER A 42 7.35 0.27 -1.32
C SER A 42 8.52 0.15 -0.34
N ASN A 43 8.25 -0.13 0.95
CA ASN A 43 9.30 -0.32 1.96
C ASN A 43 10.14 -1.57 1.68
N LEU A 44 9.53 -2.62 1.13
CA LEU A 44 10.20 -3.84 0.68
C LEU A 44 10.91 -3.69 -0.68
N GLY A 45 10.85 -2.51 -1.31
CA GLY A 45 11.45 -2.26 -2.62
C GLY A 45 10.64 -2.75 -3.82
N ASP A 46 9.45 -3.34 -3.62
CA ASP A 46 8.50 -3.66 -4.68
C ASP A 46 7.77 -2.39 -5.15
N ARG A 47 8.50 -1.55 -5.87
CA ARG A 47 7.99 -0.28 -6.40
C ARG A 47 6.84 -0.50 -7.39
N ARG A 48 6.87 -1.58 -8.17
CA ARG A 48 5.84 -1.88 -9.16
C ARG A 48 4.53 -2.25 -8.48
N GLY A 49 4.55 -3.23 -7.57
CA GLY A 49 3.36 -3.62 -6.82
C GLY A 49 2.81 -2.49 -5.95
N ALA A 50 3.69 -1.61 -5.44
CA ALA A 50 3.28 -0.40 -4.75
C ALA A 50 2.50 0.56 -5.65
N VAL A 51 2.96 0.83 -6.87
CA VAL A 51 2.25 1.70 -7.84
C VAL A 51 0.89 1.11 -8.19
N GLU A 52 0.82 -0.19 -8.47
CA GLU A 52 -0.44 -0.89 -8.80
C GLU A 52 -1.47 -0.73 -7.66
N ASP A 53 -1.03 -0.92 -6.40
CA ASP A 53 -1.88 -0.74 -5.23
C ASP A 53 -2.32 0.71 -5.02
N TRP A 54 -1.42 1.68 -5.16
CA TRP A 54 -1.76 3.10 -5.00
C TRP A 54 -2.69 3.62 -6.10
N GLN A 55 -2.56 3.12 -7.33
CA GLN A 55 -3.51 3.40 -8.42
C GLN A 55 -4.90 2.88 -8.04
N LYS A 56 -4.98 1.64 -7.55
CA LYS A 56 -6.26 1.07 -7.15
C LYS A 56 -6.90 1.80 -5.97
N ALA A 57 -6.09 2.20 -4.99
CA ALA A 57 -6.54 3.01 -3.87
C ALA A 57 -7.11 4.37 -4.34
N ALA A 58 -6.44 5.04 -5.28
CA ALA A 58 -6.89 6.30 -5.84
C ALA A 58 -8.25 6.17 -6.56
N GLU A 59 -8.42 5.14 -7.41
CA GLU A 59 -9.70 4.85 -8.07
C GLU A 59 -10.84 4.69 -7.06
N LEU A 60 -10.61 3.91 -6.00
CA LEU A 60 -11.62 3.62 -4.99
C LEU A 60 -11.92 4.84 -4.11
N PHE A 61 -10.92 5.62 -3.71
CA PHE A 61 -11.15 6.87 -2.98
C PHE A 61 -11.95 7.89 -3.79
N LEU A 62 -11.68 7.98 -5.10
CA LEU A 62 -12.47 8.82 -6.00
C LEU A 62 -13.93 8.34 -6.07
N ALA A 63 -14.16 7.03 -6.22
CA ALA A 63 -15.49 6.43 -6.21
C ALA A 63 -16.24 6.66 -4.88
N GLN A 64 -15.51 6.65 -3.76
CA GLN A 64 -16.01 6.94 -2.41
C GLN A 64 -16.14 8.44 -2.11
N ARG A 65 -15.81 9.31 -3.06
CA ARG A 65 -15.75 10.79 -2.89
C ARG A 65 -14.85 11.25 -1.75
N SER A 66 -13.84 10.45 -1.41
CA SER A 66 -12.86 10.74 -0.38
C SER A 66 -11.69 11.54 -0.97
N MET A 67 -11.94 12.82 -1.27
CA MET A 67 -10.98 13.67 -1.98
C MET A 67 -9.63 13.80 -1.26
N ALA A 68 -9.63 13.95 0.07
CA ALA A 68 -8.40 14.03 0.85
C ALA A 68 -7.52 12.76 0.69
N ASN A 69 -8.15 11.58 0.74
CA ASN A 69 -7.43 10.32 0.56
C ASN A 69 -7.01 10.08 -0.89
N TYR A 70 -7.81 10.54 -1.85
CA TYR A 70 -7.47 10.52 -3.27
C TYR A 70 -6.22 11.37 -3.55
N GLU A 71 -6.18 12.61 -3.05
CA GLU A 71 -5.02 13.50 -3.18
C GLU A 71 -3.77 12.91 -2.51
N MET A 72 -3.95 12.28 -1.34
CA MET A 72 -2.88 11.55 -0.67
C MET A 72 -2.34 10.41 -1.57
N ALA A 73 -3.21 9.58 -2.14
CA ALA A 73 -2.79 8.50 -3.04
C ALA A 73 -2.04 9.01 -4.27
N LEU A 74 -2.50 10.12 -4.87
CA LEU A 74 -1.78 10.76 -5.98
C LEU A 74 -0.41 11.31 -5.56
N SER A 75 -0.28 11.84 -4.34
CA SER A 75 1.00 12.30 -3.81
C SER A 75 2.01 11.15 -3.71
N TYR A 76 1.58 9.98 -3.22
CA TYR A 76 2.43 8.79 -3.19
C TYR A 76 2.82 8.31 -4.60
N LEU A 77 1.87 8.26 -5.54
CA LEU A 77 2.15 7.89 -6.93
C LEU A 77 3.19 8.81 -7.59
N ARG A 78 3.09 10.12 -7.39
CA ARG A 78 4.06 11.10 -7.92
C ARG A 78 5.45 10.87 -7.36
N LYS A 79 5.58 10.63 -6.05
CA LYS A 79 6.86 10.32 -5.40
C LYS A 79 7.47 9.03 -5.94
N MET A 80 6.65 8.06 -6.34
CA MET A 80 7.11 6.80 -6.92
C MET A 80 7.50 6.91 -8.40
N GLN A 81 7.22 8.03 -9.07
CA GLN A 81 7.59 8.28 -10.47
C GLN A 81 8.78 9.25 -10.61
N ALA A 82 9.19 9.90 -9.51
CA ALA A 82 10.39 10.72 -9.42
C ALA A 82 11.64 9.86 -9.12
#